data_AF-A0A8T6X6R8-F1
#
_entry.id   AF-A0A8T6X6R8-F1
#
_cell.length_a   1.000
_cell.length_b   1.000
_cell.length_c   1.000
_cell.angle_alpha   90.00
_cell.angle_beta   90.00
_cell.angle_gamma   90.00
#
_symmetry.space_group_name_H-M   'P 1'
#
loop_
_entity.id
_entity.type
_entity.pdbx_description
1 polymer ?
#
loop_
_entity_poly.entity_id
_entity_poly.type
_entity_poly.pdbx_seq_one_letter_code
_entity_poly.pdbx_strand_id
1 'polypeptide(L)'
;MAEAYGLLRPTSVCISLSDRELWEVRQALRADGEEDPAVDEDYVPESEGMRRMLGVGPVEPEGEDGDDEGDEDDDSDEGYDDDVPDELEMPAGVVSREQVERAMDEPFHPDLVAADAAAAGDQVFISDTDMAYSRKLATFGDVELPPPAFMEAVRAADRDKVPVSPIDLTDDEYTLVFVDNVTYWQLVKHTRRVKSMRRYKARSPTDMAEEWDRRIRSIKGFAVLEKERERKMAMEVADRLRKHDRVLAVIDVMRVPGMLEHLAKEMAA
;
A
#
# COMPACT_ATOMS: atom_id res chain seq x y z
N MET A 1 -22.99 3.87 5.74
CA MET A 1 -22.73 3.50 4.33
C MET A 1 -23.68 2.41 3.82
N ALA A 2 -23.80 1.25 4.48
CA ALA A 2 -24.72 0.18 4.04
C ALA A 2 -26.21 0.59 4.01
N GLU A 3 -26.69 1.31 5.04
CA GLU A 3 -28.08 1.81 5.09
C GLU A 3 -28.41 2.82 3.98
N ALA A 4 -27.45 3.63 3.54
CA ALA A 4 -27.65 4.63 2.49
C ALA A 4 -27.83 4.02 1.09
N TYR A 5 -27.33 2.79 0.88
CA TYR A 5 -27.45 2.06 -0.38
C TYR A 5 -28.47 0.91 -0.30
N GLY A 6 -29.26 0.81 0.78
CA GLY A 6 -30.18 -0.30 1.00
C GLY A 6 -29.49 -1.67 1.09
N LEU A 7 -28.18 -1.67 1.34
CA LEU A 7 -27.38 -2.88 1.51
C LEU A 7 -27.56 -3.36 2.95
N LEU A 8 -27.80 -4.67 3.10
CA LEU A 8 -27.73 -5.32 4.40
C LEU A 8 -26.37 -5.05 5.04
N ARG A 9 -26.33 -4.81 6.36
CA ARG A 9 -25.08 -4.54 7.08
C ARG A 9 -24.07 -5.67 6.82
N PRO A 10 -22.85 -5.36 6.35
CA PRO A 10 -21.83 -6.37 6.10
C PRO A 10 -21.43 -7.04 7.41
N THR A 11 -21.04 -8.31 7.32
CA THR A 11 -20.45 -9.07 8.43
C THR A 11 -18.92 -9.11 8.36
N SER A 12 -18.34 -8.62 7.26
CA SER A 12 -16.91 -8.40 7.06
C SER A 12 -16.69 -7.31 6.01
N VAL A 13 -15.64 -6.51 6.18
CA VAL A 13 -15.17 -5.52 5.21
C VAL A 13 -13.79 -5.92 4.71
N CYS A 14 -13.60 -5.92 3.39
CA CYS A 14 -12.32 -6.11 2.73
C CYS A 14 -11.88 -4.79 2.10
N ILE A 15 -10.62 -4.39 2.24
CA ILE A 15 -10.09 -3.18 1.62
C ILE A 15 -8.83 -3.49 0.81
N SER A 16 -8.71 -2.93 -0.39
CA SER A 16 -7.54 -3.14 -1.27
C SER A 16 -6.31 -2.35 -0.79
N LEU A 17 -5.89 -2.63 0.44
CA LEU A 17 -4.67 -2.14 1.07
C LEU A 17 -3.83 -3.36 1.51
N SER A 18 -2.53 -3.14 1.68
CA SER A 18 -1.66 -4.05 2.42
C SER A 18 -1.92 -3.95 3.93
N ASP A 19 -1.39 -4.90 4.70
CA ASP A 19 -1.41 -4.87 6.17
C ASP A 19 -0.85 -3.56 6.74
N ARG A 20 0.25 -3.08 6.15
CA ARG A 20 0.91 -1.83 6.53
C ARG A 20 0.04 -0.62 6.23
N GLU A 21 -0.50 -0.53 5.03
CA GLU A 21 -1.35 0.59 4.62
C GLU A 21 -2.63 0.67 5.48
N LEU A 22 -3.22 -0.48 5.84
CA LEU A 22 -4.34 -0.52 6.78
C LEU A 22 -3.93 -0.01 8.17
N TRP A 23 -2.73 -0.34 8.64
CA TRP A 23 -2.22 0.21 9.89
C TRP A 23 -2.00 1.73 9.81
N GLU A 24 -1.45 2.25 8.72
CA GLU A 24 -1.25 3.69 8.50
C GLU A 24 -2.61 4.43 8.52
N VAL A 25 -3.64 3.88 7.89
CA VAL A 25 -5.02 4.39 7.95
C VAL A 25 -5.52 4.45 9.40
N ARG A 26 -5.32 3.38 10.18
CA ARG A 26 -5.73 3.35 11.59
C ARG A 26 -4.98 4.37 12.45
N GLN A 27 -3.69 4.59 12.19
CA GLN A 27 -2.93 5.62 12.90
C GLN A 27 -3.40 7.03 12.55
N ALA A 28 -3.69 7.29 11.28
CA ALA A 28 -4.25 8.57 10.86
C ALA A 28 -5.60 8.85 11.55
N LEU A 29 -6.49 7.85 11.66
CA LEU A 29 -7.76 7.97 12.38
C LEU A 29 -7.56 8.27 13.88
N ARG A 30 -6.54 7.67 14.52
CA ARG A 30 -6.18 7.96 15.92
C ARG A 30 -5.67 9.38 16.11
N ALA A 31 -4.86 9.88 15.18
CA ALA A 31 -4.33 11.24 15.24
C ALA A 31 -5.44 12.31 15.16
N ASP A 32 -6.56 11.99 14.48
CA ASP A 32 -7.76 12.83 14.40
C ASP A 32 -8.62 12.83 15.69
N GLY A 33 -8.19 12.11 16.74
CA GLY A 33 -8.85 12.09 18.04
C GLY A 33 -10.07 11.17 18.13
N GLU A 34 -10.19 10.18 17.23
CA GLU A 34 -11.24 9.16 17.31
C GLU A 34 -10.83 8.03 18.29
N GLU A 35 -11.73 7.67 19.21
CA GLU A 35 -11.51 6.62 20.21
C GLU A 35 -11.32 5.24 19.56
N ASP A 36 -10.35 4.49 20.11
CA ASP A 36 -9.89 3.17 19.66
C ASP A 36 -11.04 2.14 19.57
N PRO A 37 -11.43 1.74 18.35
CA PRO A 37 -12.26 0.57 18.15
C PRO A 37 -11.33 -0.64 18.17
N ALA A 38 -11.43 -1.43 19.24
CA ALA A 38 -10.70 -2.68 19.49
C ALA A 38 -9.95 -3.19 18.25
N VAL A 39 -8.62 -2.99 18.23
CA VAL A 39 -7.74 -3.81 17.39
C VAL A 39 -8.21 -5.23 17.62
N ASP A 40 -8.54 -5.94 16.54
CA ASP A 40 -8.80 -7.37 16.63
C ASP A 40 -7.56 -7.94 17.33
N GLU A 41 -7.66 -8.30 18.62
CA GLU A 41 -6.50 -8.70 19.44
C GLU A 41 -5.80 -9.93 18.82
N ASP A 42 -6.51 -10.60 17.92
CA ASP A 42 -6.08 -11.76 17.15
C ASP A 42 -5.45 -11.41 15.77
N TYR A 43 -5.42 -10.14 15.34
CA TYR A 43 -4.82 -9.76 14.05
C TYR A 43 -3.29 -9.70 14.17
N VAL A 44 -2.65 -10.74 13.65
CA VAL A 44 -1.19 -10.82 13.48
C VAL A 44 -0.87 -10.44 12.03
N PRO A 45 -0.10 -9.35 11.78
CA PRO A 45 0.31 -8.99 10.42
C PRO A 45 1.03 -10.15 9.74
N GLU A 46 0.87 -10.33 8.44
CA GLU A 46 1.57 -11.37 7.70
C GLU A 46 3.02 -10.95 7.37
N SER A 47 3.24 -9.66 7.06
CA SER A 47 4.57 -9.17 6.72
C SER A 47 5.55 -9.17 7.91
N GLU A 48 6.79 -9.60 7.69
CA GLU A 48 7.83 -9.62 8.71
C GLU A 48 8.22 -8.21 9.15
N GLY A 49 8.27 -7.28 8.20
CA GLY A 49 8.55 -5.86 8.48
C GLY A 49 7.57 -5.27 9.49
N MET A 50 6.28 -5.54 9.32
CA MET A 50 5.24 -5.06 10.23
C MET A 50 5.29 -5.76 11.59
N ARG A 51 5.59 -7.06 11.63
CA ARG A 51 5.77 -7.78 12.90
C ARG A 51 6.91 -7.20 13.72
N ARG A 52 8.05 -6.90 13.10
CA ARG A 52 9.17 -6.21 13.76
C ARG A 52 8.75 -4.85 14.29
N MET A 53 8.03 -4.06 13.49
CA MET A 53 7.56 -2.72 13.89
C MET A 53 6.63 -2.77 15.11
N LEU A 54 5.77 -3.80 15.19
CA LEU A 54 4.85 -3.98 16.31
C LEU A 54 5.46 -4.76 17.50
N GLY A 55 6.73 -5.16 17.42
CA GLY A 55 7.36 -6.00 18.46
C GLY A 55 6.73 -7.40 18.58
N VAL A 56 6.04 -7.86 17.53
CA VAL A 56 5.46 -9.20 17.45
C VAL A 56 6.57 -10.16 16.99
N GLY A 57 6.79 -11.23 17.76
CA GLY A 57 7.81 -12.23 17.44
C GLY A 57 7.59 -12.90 16.08
N PRO A 58 8.62 -13.53 15.49
CA PRO A 58 8.45 -14.29 14.25
C PRO A 58 7.41 -15.39 14.45
N VAL A 59 6.64 -15.71 13.40
CA VAL A 59 5.82 -16.92 13.42
C VAL A 59 6.77 -18.10 13.43
N GLU A 60 6.78 -18.84 14.53
CA GLU A 60 7.51 -20.10 14.59
C GLU A 60 6.99 -20.98 13.45
N PRO A 61 7.87 -21.44 12.53
CA PRO A 61 7.45 -22.44 11.57
C PRO A 61 6.98 -23.67 12.36
N GLU A 62 5.83 -24.23 11.97
CA GLU A 62 5.40 -25.50 12.54
C GLU A 62 6.44 -26.58 12.19
N GLY A 63 7.35 -26.81 13.13
CA GLY A 63 8.19 -28.00 13.31
C GLY A 63 9.06 -28.42 12.13
N GLU A 64 10.34 -28.04 12.18
CA GLU A 64 11.42 -28.98 11.89
C GLU A 64 12.49 -28.83 12.98
N ASP A 65 12.61 -29.86 13.82
CA ASP A 65 13.70 -30.02 14.77
C ASP A 65 15.02 -30.06 14.00
N GLY A 66 15.81 -29.01 14.13
CA GLY A 66 17.14 -28.92 13.53
C GLY A 66 18.09 -28.24 14.50
N ASP A 67 18.76 -29.06 15.31
CA ASP A 67 19.91 -28.66 16.10
C ASP A 67 20.98 -28.05 15.17
N ASP A 68 21.43 -26.83 15.43
CA ASP A 68 22.83 -26.48 15.15
C ASP A 68 23.33 -25.43 16.14
N GLU A 69 24.39 -25.83 16.84
CA GLU A 69 25.14 -25.01 17.78
C GLU A 69 26.02 -24.01 17.00
N GLY A 70 26.35 -22.91 17.66
CA GLY A 70 26.84 -21.70 17.03
C GLY A 70 28.31 -21.73 16.61
N ASP A 71 28.74 -20.59 16.07
CA ASP A 71 30.02 -19.99 16.40
C ASP A 71 29.94 -18.48 16.16
N GLU A 72 30.44 -17.75 17.16
CA GLU A 72 30.64 -16.31 17.22
C GLU A 72 31.77 -15.91 16.26
N ASP A 73 31.65 -14.77 15.58
CA ASP A 73 32.82 -13.97 15.23
C ASP A 73 32.45 -12.48 15.33
N ASP A 74 33.22 -11.83 16.19
CA ASP A 74 33.27 -10.42 16.55
C ASP A 74 34.19 -9.65 15.59
N ASP A 75 34.09 -8.33 15.68
CA ASP A 75 35.04 -7.28 15.28
C ASP A 75 34.81 -6.44 14.00
N SER A 76 34.61 -5.15 14.31
CA SER A 76 35.17 -3.94 13.69
C SER A 76 34.32 -3.12 12.70
N ASP A 77 33.48 -2.26 13.27
CA ASP A 77 33.63 -0.79 13.32
C ASP A 77 34.38 -0.10 12.15
N GLU A 78 33.64 0.52 11.23
CA GLU A 78 34.10 1.69 10.46
C GLU A 78 32.99 2.76 10.46
N GLY A 79 33.27 3.88 11.12
CA GLY A 79 32.36 4.99 11.34
C GLY A 79 31.96 5.73 10.05
N TYR A 80 30.69 6.15 10.02
CA TYR A 80 30.21 7.17 9.09
C TYR A 80 29.98 8.47 9.87
N ASP A 81 30.63 9.52 9.39
CA ASP A 81 30.52 10.89 9.89
C ASP A 81 29.07 11.40 9.79
N ASP A 82 28.60 11.92 10.92
CA ASP A 82 27.37 12.69 11.10
C ASP A 82 27.48 14.03 10.36
N ASP A 83 26.71 14.17 9.28
CA ASP A 83 26.24 15.45 8.76
C ASP A 83 24.80 15.24 8.27
N VAL A 84 23.89 14.94 9.21
CA VAL A 84 22.44 14.93 8.97
C VAL A 84 21.95 16.38 8.98
N PRO A 85 21.47 16.95 7.87
CA PRO A 85 20.85 18.27 7.88
C PRO A 85 19.52 18.20 8.62
N ASP A 86 19.28 19.22 9.44
CA ASP A 86 18.10 19.44 10.31
C ASP A 86 16.79 18.80 9.83
N GLU A 87 16.17 18.08 10.76
CA GLU A 87 14.83 17.51 10.74
C GLU A 87 13.81 18.40 10.00
N LEU A 88 13.41 17.96 8.81
CA LEU A 88 12.15 18.37 8.20
C LEU A 88 11.05 17.44 8.72
N GLU A 89 10.56 17.72 9.92
CA GLU A 89 9.29 17.16 10.39
C GLU A 89 8.19 17.52 9.39
N MET A 90 7.54 16.52 8.81
CA MET A 90 6.30 16.71 8.06
C MET A 90 5.12 16.17 8.87
N PRO A 91 4.14 17.00 9.23
CA PRO A 91 2.88 16.52 9.77
C PRO A 91 2.06 15.85 8.66
N ALA A 92 1.24 14.85 9.02
CA ALA A 92 0.14 14.40 8.17
C ALA A 92 -0.71 15.61 7.76
N GLY A 93 -0.82 15.89 6.45
CA GLY A 93 -1.53 17.08 6.00
C GLY A 93 -1.48 17.33 4.49
N VAL A 94 -2.61 17.85 3.99
CA VAL A 94 -2.88 18.25 2.59
C VAL A 94 -1.71 19.01 1.95
N VAL A 95 -1.21 18.52 0.81
CA VAL A 95 -0.13 19.16 0.07
C VAL A 95 -0.66 20.36 -0.72
N SER A 96 -0.19 21.57 -0.41
CA SER A 96 -0.64 22.79 -1.10
C SER A 96 -0.07 22.90 -2.52
N ARG A 97 -0.82 23.57 -3.41
CA ARG A 97 -0.43 23.80 -4.81
C ARG A 97 0.94 24.47 -4.98
N GLU A 98 1.34 25.37 -4.10
CA GLU A 98 2.65 26.04 -4.16
C GLU A 98 3.81 25.13 -3.73
N GLN A 99 3.57 24.18 -2.80
CA GLN A 99 4.54 23.14 -2.47
C GLN A 99 4.73 22.17 -3.65
N VAL A 100 3.64 21.87 -4.37
CA VAL A 100 3.65 21.06 -5.60
C VAL A 100 4.49 21.72 -6.70
N GLU A 101 4.32 23.02 -6.94
CA GLU A 101 5.04 23.73 -8.00
C GLU A 101 6.55 23.84 -7.73
N ARG A 102 6.97 24.01 -6.47
CA ARG A 102 8.40 24.08 -6.09
C ARG A 102 9.12 22.74 -6.28
N ALA A 103 8.47 21.64 -5.93
CA ALA A 103 9.04 20.30 -6.09
C ALA A 103 9.07 19.80 -7.56
N MET A 104 8.56 20.60 -8.52
CA MET A 104 8.64 20.29 -9.95
C MET A 104 9.95 20.71 -10.62
N ASP A 105 10.76 21.53 -9.94
CA ASP A 105 11.97 22.17 -10.48
C ASP A 105 13.29 21.56 -9.99
N GLU A 106 13.29 20.64 -9.02
CA GLU A 106 14.52 20.02 -8.53
C GLU A 106 15.04 18.85 -9.40
N PRO A 107 16.36 18.76 -9.66
CA PRO A 107 16.97 17.66 -10.40
C PRO A 107 17.03 16.35 -9.59
N PHE A 108 16.65 15.25 -10.26
CA PHE A 108 16.63 13.89 -9.72
C PHE A 108 18.04 13.25 -9.60
N HIS A 109 18.35 12.69 -8.42
CA HIS A 109 19.50 11.82 -8.18
C HIS A 109 19.04 10.39 -7.81
N PRO A 110 19.18 9.40 -8.72
CA PRO A 110 18.66 8.03 -8.51
C PRO A 110 19.37 7.23 -7.41
N ASP A 111 20.59 7.61 -7.03
CA ASP A 111 21.47 6.77 -6.22
C ASP A 111 21.31 7.01 -4.70
N LEU A 112 20.52 8.00 -4.29
CA LEU A 112 20.28 8.35 -2.87
C LEU A 112 19.11 7.55 -2.25
N VAL A 113 18.23 6.99 -3.08
CA VAL A 113 16.92 6.47 -2.64
C VAL A 113 16.99 5.13 -1.92
N ALA A 114 18.03 4.31 -2.21
CA ALA A 114 18.18 3.01 -1.56
C ALA A 114 18.80 3.09 -0.15
N ALA A 115 19.55 4.17 0.14
CA ALA A 115 20.20 4.34 1.43
C ALA A 115 19.25 4.96 2.49
N ASP A 116 18.40 5.91 2.09
CA ASP A 116 17.45 6.57 3.02
C ASP A 116 16.33 5.63 3.51
N ALA A 117 15.92 4.65 2.69
CA ALA A 117 14.86 3.70 3.03
C ALA A 117 15.18 2.81 4.24
N ALA A 118 16.47 2.62 4.56
CA ALA A 118 16.91 1.83 5.71
C ALA A 118 17.03 2.66 7.00
N ALA A 119 17.07 3.99 6.90
CA ALA A 119 17.39 4.89 8.01
C ALA A 119 16.17 5.58 8.65
N ALA A 120 15.04 5.68 7.95
CA ALA A 120 13.95 6.56 8.35
C ALA A 120 12.84 5.85 9.14
N GLY A 121 13.03 5.72 10.45
CA GLY A 121 12.11 5.07 11.39
C GLY A 121 10.77 5.75 11.69
N ASP A 122 10.30 6.72 10.89
CA ASP A 122 8.94 7.29 11.02
C ASP A 122 8.48 8.08 9.77
N GLN A 123 9.10 7.86 8.61
CA GLN A 123 8.78 8.59 7.38
C GLN A 123 7.86 7.74 6.49
N VAL A 124 6.68 8.27 6.13
CA VAL A 124 5.85 7.69 5.07
C VAL A 124 6.60 7.90 3.75
N PHE A 125 7.29 6.85 3.28
CA PHE A 125 8.01 6.88 2.01
C PHE A 125 7.01 6.91 0.85
N ILE A 126 6.65 8.11 0.39
CA ILE A 126 5.87 8.27 -0.84
C ILE A 126 6.84 8.11 -2.01
N SER A 127 6.62 7.08 -2.83
CA SER A 127 7.46 6.89 -4.02
C SER A 127 7.34 8.10 -4.96
N ASP A 128 8.39 8.40 -5.74
CA ASP A 128 8.35 9.42 -6.78
C ASP A 128 7.18 9.25 -7.76
N THR A 129 6.73 8.01 -7.93
CA THR A 129 5.62 7.63 -8.79
C THR A 129 4.30 8.06 -8.16
N ASP A 130 4.09 7.79 -6.88
CA ASP A 130 2.89 8.15 -6.13
C ASP A 130 2.81 9.66 -5.91
N MET A 131 3.97 10.30 -5.71
CA MET A 131 4.09 11.74 -5.70
C MET A 131 3.69 12.35 -7.05
N ALA A 132 4.22 11.82 -8.16
CA ALA A 132 3.85 12.30 -9.50
C ALA A 132 2.37 12.04 -9.83
N TYR A 133 1.80 10.93 -9.36
CA TYR A 133 0.39 10.59 -9.48
C TYR A 133 -0.49 11.57 -8.68
N SER A 134 -0.19 11.74 -7.39
CA SER A 134 -0.89 12.65 -6.48
C SER A 134 -0.85 14.09 -6.98
N ARG A 135 0.32 14.56 -7.45
CA ARG A 135 0.45 15.90 -8.07
C ARG A 135 -0.44 16.08 -9.30
N LYS A 136 -0.69 15.00 -10.05
CA LYS A 136 -1.61 15.05 -11.20
C LYS A 136 -3.07 15.00 -10.78
N LEU A 137 -3.42 14.20 -9.79
CA LEU A 137 -4.76 14.22 -9.21
C LEU A 137 -5.10 15.59 -8.61
N ALA A 138 -4.13 16.25 -7.98
CA ALA A 138 -4.28 17.56 -7.36
C ALA A 138 -4.73 18.66 -8.34
N THR A 139 -4.62 18.42 -9.65
CA THR A 139 -5.15 19.34 -10.67
C THR A 139 -6.68 19.34 -10.77
N PHE A 140 -7.34 18.35 -10.16
CA PHE A 140 -8.80 18.19 -10.16
C PHE A 140 -9.46 18.52 -8.81
N GLY A 141 -8.67 18.71 -7.75
CA GLY A 141 -9.16 18.96 -6.39
C GLY A 141 -8.09 18.61 -5.35
N ASP A 142 -8.43 18.73 -4.08
CA ASP A 142 -7.52 18.35 -2.99
C ASP A 142 -7.30 16.83 -2.98
N VAL A 143 -6.08 16.42 -2.65
CA VAL A 143 -5.67 15.02 -2.55
C VAL A 143 -5.20 14.78 -1.13
N GLU A 144 -5.77 13.77 -0.50
CA GLU A 144 -5.44 13.34 0.86
C GLU A 144 -4.77 11.96 0.81
N LEU A 145 -3.81 11.76 1.69
CA LEU A 145 -3.11 10.51 1.91
C LEU A 145 -3.20 10.18 3.41
N PRO A 146 -3.78 9.03 3.81
CA PRO A 146 -4.38 8.00 2.96
C PRO A 146 -5.67 8.46 2.23
N PRO A 147 -6.12 7.77 1.16
CA PRO A 147 -7.33 8.13 0.44
C PRO A 147 -8.57 8.18 1.36
N PRO A 148 -9.41 9.24 1.29
CA PRO A 148 -10.57 9.40 2.18
C PRO A 148 -11.57 8.26 2.11
N ALA A 149 -11.67 7.59 0.96
CA ALA A 149 -12.56 6.44 0.78
C ALA A 149 -12.16 5.26 1.68
N PHE A 150 -10.87 5.02 1.88
CA PHE A 150 -10.40 3.96 2.77
C PHE A 150 -10.53 4.37 4.24
N MET A 151 -10.21 5.63 4.56
CA MET A 151 -10.42 6.20 5.89
C MET A 151 -11.88 6.04 6.34
N GLU A 152 -12.84 6.43 5.50
CA GLU A 152 -14.28 6.29 5.79
C GLU A 152 -14.75 4.83 5.86
N ALA A 153 -14.15 3.93 5.06
CA ALA A 153 -14.48 2.51 5.12
C ALA A 153 -14.07 1.90 6.46
N VAL A 154 -12.84 2.17 6.90
CA VAL A 154 -12.30 1.71 8.19
C VAL A 154 -13.10 2.33 9.33
N ARG A 155 -13.25 3.66 9.36
CA ARG A 155 -14.04 4.40 10.36
C ARG A 155 -15.47 3.86 10.50
N ALA A 156 -16.15 3.58 9.38
CA ALA A 156 -17.51 3.05 9.41
C ALA A 156 -17.57 1.61 9.92
N ALA A 157 -16.64 0.75 9.50
CA ALA A 157 -16.56 -0.64 9.94
C ALA A 157 -16.27 -0.73 11.45
N ASP A 158 -15.30 0.05 11.90
CA ASP A 158 -14.89 0.17 13.30
C ASP A 158 -16.05 0.63 14.20
N ARG A 159 -16.77 1.69 13.80
CA ARG A 159 -17.98 2.16 14.49
C ARG A 159 -19.04 1.08 14.63
N ASP A 160 -19.21 0.26 13.60
CA ASP A 160 -20.19 -0.82 13.55
C ASP A 160 -19.66 -2.15 14.11
N LYS A 161 -18.40 -2.19 14.58
CA LYS A 161 -17.69 -3.40 15.06
C LYS A 161 -17.68 -4.53 14.02
N VAL A 162 -17.47 -4.17 12.76
CA VAL A 162 -17.32 -5.12 11.65
C VAL A 162 -15.83 -5.32 11.37
N PRO A 163 -15.34 -6.57 11.29
CA PRO A 163 -13.93 -6.81 11.04
C PRO A 163 -13.51 -6.28 9.66
N VAL A 164 -12.36 -5.61 9.63
CA VAL A 164 -11.72 -5.10 8.42
C VAL A 164 -10.51 -5.96 8.10
N SER A 165 -10.45 -6.50 6.88
CA SER A 165 -9.29 -7.24 6.38
C SER A 165 -8.62 -6.48 5.22
N PRO A 166 -7.30 -6.31 5.24
CA PRO A 166 -6.54 -5.97 4.05
C PRO A 166 -6.59 -7.17 3.08
N ILE A 167 -6.60 -6.90 1.78
CA ILE A 167 -6.71 -7.95 0.76
C ILE A 167 -5.70 -7.79 -0.39
N ASP A 168 -4.81 -6.80 -0.33
CA ASP A 168 -3.73 -6.67 -1.31
C ASP A 168 -2.51 -7.51 -0.90
N LEU A 169 -1.47 -7.50 -1.73
CA LEU A 169 -0.17 -8.05 -1.38
C LEU A 169 0.39 -7.33 -0.16
N THR A 170 0.99 -8.10 0.73
CA THR A 170 1.90 -7.57 1.76
C THR A 170 3.15 -6.95 1.13
N ASP A 171 3.88 -6.13 1.88
CA ASP A 171 5.14 -5.52 1.42
C ASP A 171 6.16 -6.60 0.94
N ASP A 172 6.21 -7.73 1.64
CA ASP A 172 7.10 -8.86 1.32
C ASP A 172 6.65 -9.56 0.02
N GLU A 173 5.36 -9.90 -0.10
CA GLU A 173 4.81 -10.49 -1.33
C GLU A 173 4.98 -9.55 -2.53
N TYR A 174 4.72 -8.27 -2.36
CA TYR A 174 4.91 -7.26 -3.41
C TYR A 174 6.36 -7.21 -3.86
N THR A 175 7.30 -7.17 -2.91
CA THR A 175 8.75 -7.15 -3.19
C THR A 175 9.18 -8.38 -3.98
N LEU A 176 8.73 -9.57 -3.57
CA LEU A 176 9.05 -10.82 -4.27
C LEU A 176 8.53 -10.81 -5.71
N VAL A 177 7.25 -10.50 -5.89
CA VAL A 177 6.64 -10.44 -7.24
C VAL A 177 7.34 -9.39 -8.10
N PHE A 178 7.71 -8.25 -7.53
CA PHE A 178 8.42 -7.20 -8.22
C PHE A 178 9.82 -7.66 -8.67
N VAL A 179 10.64 -8.19 -7.77
CA VAL A 179 12.01 -8.65 -8.06
C VAL A 179 12.01 -9.75 -9.12
N ASP A 180 11.05 -10.68 -9.04
CA ASP A 180 10.97 -11.81 -9.97
C ASP A 180 10.53 -11.40 -11.39
N ASN A 181 9.77 -10.31 -11.52
CA ASN A 181 9.10 -9.98 -12.79
C ASN A 181 9.53 -8.65 -13.42
N VAL A 182 10.12 -7.73 -12.66
CA VAL A 182 10.47 -6.38 -13.12
C VAL A 182 11.97 -6.27 -13.35
N THR A 183 12.35 -6.17 -14.63
CA THR A 183 13.76 -6.03 -14.99
C THR A 183 14.25 -4.58 -14.92
N TYR A 184 15.57 -4.38 -14.81
CA TYR A 184 16.18 -3.05 -14.86
C TYR A 184 15.73 -2.20 -16.06
N TRP A 185 15.69 -2.79 -17.27
CA TRP A 185 15.23 -2.09 -18.47
C TRP A 185 13.76 -1.67 -18.41
N GLN A 186 12.94 -2.45 -17.69
CA GLN A 186 11.56 -2.13 -17.44
C GLN A 186 11.41 -0.98 -16.44
N LEU A 187 12.30 -0.85 -15.45
CA LEU A 187 12.38 0.34 -14.58
C LEU A 187 12.72 1.61 -15.37
N VAL A 188 13.73 1.55 -16.24
CA VAL A 188 14.06 2.69 -17.12
C VAL A 188 12.86 3.09 -17.98
N LYS A 189 12.13 2.11 -18.51
CA LYS A 189 10.90 2.35 -19.29
C LYS A 189 9.79 2.94 -18.42
N HIS A 190 9.64 2.47 -17.18
CA HIS A 190 8.70 2.97 -16.19
C HIS A 190 8.94 4.45 -15.91
N THR A 191 10.16 4.82 -15.53
CA THR A 191 10.55 6.22 -15.27
C THR A 191 10.26 7.13 -16.47
N ARG A 192 10.55 6.67 -17.70
CA ARG A 192 10.24 7.43 -18.92
C ARG A 192 8.74 7.65 -19.11
N ARG A 193 7.90 6.68 -18.74
CA ARG A 193 6.44 6.80 -18.83
C ARG A 193 5.87 7.71 -17.75
N VAL A 194 6.32 7.59 -16.51
CA VAL A 194 5.95 8.52 -15.43
C VAL A 194 6.31 9.96 -15.83
N LYS A 195 7.51 10.18 -16.39
CA LYS A 195 7.90 11.49 -16.91
C LYS A 195 7.01 11.98 -18.06
N SER A 196 6.53 11.09 -18.93
CA SER A 196 5.63 11.49 -20.02
C SER A 196 4.21 11.82 -19.54
N MET A 197 3.76 11.26 -18.41
CA MET A 197 2.50 11.63 -17.75
C MET A 197 2.44 13.12 -17.40
N ARG A 198 3.58 13.80 -17.20
CA ARG A 198 3.61 15.26 -16.98
C ARG A 198 2.89 16.04 -18.07
N ARG A 199 2.91 15.57 -19.32
CA ARG A 199 2.30 16.24 -20.49
C ARG A 199 0.88 15.76 -20.80
N TYR A 200 0.41 14.72 -20.13
CA TYR A 200 -0.93 14.20 -20.34
C TYR A 200 -1.99 15.18 -19.83
N LYS A 201 -3.04 15.37 -20.63
CA LYS A 201 -4.18 16.24 -20.31
C LYS A 201 -5.40 15.36 -20.09
N ALA A 202 -5.54 14.86 -18.87
CA ALA A 202 -6.72 14.12 -18.44
C ALA A 202 -7.94 15.07 -18.39
N ARG A 203 -9.14 14.53 -18.64
CA ARG A 203 -10.39 15.30 -18.61
C ARG A 203 -11.11 15.20 -17.27
N SER A 204 -10.79 14.17 -16.49
CA SER A 204 -11.37 13.87 -15.19
C SER A 204 -10.32 13.12 -14.34
N PRO A 205 -10.52 13.02 -13.01
CA PRO A 205 -9.70 12.17 -12.14
C PRO A 205 -9.70 10.71 -12.62
N THR A 206 -10.86 10.18 -13.02
CA THR A 206 -11.01 8.81 -13.51
C THR A 206 -10.22 8.59 -14.80
N ASP A 207 -10.31 9.50 -15.77
CA ASP A 207 -9.52 9.45 -17.01
C ASP A 207 -8.00 9.47 -16.70
N MET A 208 -7.60 10.20 -15.66
CA MET A 208 -6.20 10.28 -15.22
C MET A 208 -5.74 8.93 -14.67
N ALA A 209 -6.49 8.35 -13.73
CA ALA A 209 -6.22 7.06 -13.13
C ALA A 209 -6.15 5.94 -14.19
N GLU A 210 -7.12 5.90 -15.10
CA GLU A 210 -7.18 4.91 -16.19
C GLU A 210 -5.99 5.00 -17.14
N GLU A 211 -5.60 6.20 -17.56
CA GLU A 211 -4.44 6.35 -18.44
C GLU A 211 -3.14 6.05 -17.71
N TRP A 212 -3.02 6.46 -16.44
CA TRP A 212 -1.86 6.14 -15.61
C TRP A 212 -1.67 4.64 -15.51
N ASP A 213 -2.69 3.92 -15.04
CA ASP A 213 -2.71 2.48 -14.92
C ASP A 213 -2.35 1.79 -16.24
N ARG A 214 -2.99 2.18 -17.35
CA ARG A 214 -2.70 1.64 -18.69
C ARG A 214 -1.25 1.86 -19.12
N ARG A 215 -0.67 3.02 -18.81
CA ARG A 215 0.72 3.30 -19.13
C ARG A 215 1.68 2.50 -18.27
N ILE A 216 1.39 2.29 -16.99
CA ILE A 216 2.24 1.43 -16.15
C ILE A 216 2.13 -0.03 -16.63
N ARG A 217 0.91 -0.57 -16.73
CA ARG A 217 0.66 -1.97 -17.15
C ARG A 217 1.07 -2.31 -18.58
N SER A 218 1.36 -1.34 -19.44
CA SER A 218 1.95 -1.66 -20.74
C SER A 218 3.46 -2.03 -20.65
N ILE A 219 4.05 -2.09 -19.45
CA ILE A 219 5.33 -2.75 -19.18
C ILE A 219 5.00 -4.15 -18.64
N LYS A 220 5.62 -5.18 -19.22
CA LYS A 220 5.29 -6.58 -18.92
C LYS A 220 5.42 -6.93 -17.43
N GLY A 221 6.51 -6.56 -16.76
CA GLY A 221 6.72 -6.86 -15.34
C GLY A 221 5.63 -6.25 -14.45
N PHE A 222 5.34 -4.96 -14.63
CA PHE A 222 4.24 -4.29 -13.91
C PHE A 222 2.86 -4.88 -14.26
N ALA A 223 2.63 -5.34 -15.49
CA ALA A 223 1.39 -6.02 -15.83
C ALA A 223 1.21 -7.33 -15.05
N VAL A 224 2.29 -8.07 -14.82
CA VAL A 224 2.28 -9.29 -14.00
C VAL A 224 2.02 -8.95 -12.54
N LEU A 225 2.70 -7.92 -12.02
CA LEU A 225 2.51 -7.44 -10.65
C LEU A 225 1.06 -7.07 -10.35
N GLU A 226 0.43 -6.23 -11.20
CA GLU A 226 -0.98 -5.86 -10.99
C GLU A 226 -1.92 -7.05 -11.09
N LYS A 227 -1.63 -8.01 -11.97
CA LYS A 227 -2.41 -9.25 -12.08
C LYS A 227 -2.29 -10.10 -10.81
N GLU A 228 -1.12 -10.12 -10.20
CA GLU A 228 -0.87 -10.86 -8.97
C GLU A 228 -1.58 -10.22 -7.78
N ARG A 229 -1.59 -8.89 -7.70
CA ARG A 229 -2.43 -8.13 -6.77
C ARG A 229 -3.92 -8.47 -6.94
N GLU A 230 -4.43 -8.44 -8.17
CA GLU A 230 -5.83 -8.81 -8.48
C GLU A 230 -6.15 -10.26 -8.07
N ARG A 231 -5.20 -11.18 -8.23
CA ARG A 231 -5.33 -12.59 -7.83
C ARG A 231 -5.39 -12.75 -6.30
N LYS A 232 -4.48 -12.11 -5.55
CA LYS A 232 -4.48 -12.13 -4.07
C LYS A 232 -5.80 -11.55 -3.53
N MET A 233 -6.22 -10.38 -4.02
CA MET A 233 -7.50 -9.77 -3.65
C MET A 233 -8.68 -10.72 -3.84
N ALA A 234 -8.74 -11.40 -4.98
CA ALA A 234 -9.81 -12.34 -5.26
C ALA A 234 -9.81 -13.54 -4.31
N MET A 235 -8.63 -14.09 -3.98
CA MET A 235 -8.50 -15.19 -3.03
C MET A 235 -8.95 -14.79 -1.63
N GLU A 236 -8.51 -13.63 -1.15
CA GLU A 236 -8.88 -13.13 0.18
C GLU A 236 -10.38 -12.88 0.26
N VAL A 237 -10.97 -12.24 -0.75
CA VAL A 237 -12.42 -12.04 -0.82
C VAL A 237 -13.17 -13.38 -0.86
N ALA A 238 -12.68 -14.37 -1.61
CA ALA A 238 -13.29 -15.70 -1.66
C ALA A 238 -13.23 -16.40 -0.29
N ASP A 239 -12.10 -16.32 0.41
CA ASP A 239 -11.96 -16.84 1.77
C ASP A 239 -12.95 -16.18 2.75
N ARG A 240 -13.08 -14.85 2.70
CA ARG A 240 -14.07 -14.15 3.54
C ARG A 240 -15.49 -14.51 3.19
N LEU A 241 -15.84 -14.68 1.92
CA LEU A 241 -17.17 -15.14 1.49
C LEU A 241 -17.50 -16.57 1.98
N ARG A 242 -16.50 -17.42 2.23
CA ARG A 242 -16.70 -18.75 2.84
C ARG A 242 -17.00 -18.66 4.34
N LYS A 243 -16.55 -17.61 5.02
CA LYS A 243 -16.67 -17.40 6.48
C LYS A 243 -17.81 -16.44 6.86
N HIS A 244 -18.24 -15.58 5.94
CA HIS A 244 -19.17 -14.49 6.20
C HIS A 244 -20.29 -14.45 5.16
N ASP A 245 -21.53 -14.30 5.62
CA ASP A 245 -22.71 -14.22 4.73
C ASP A 245 -22.73 -12.98 3.84
N ARG A 246 -22.10 -11.88 4.30
CA ARG A 246 -22.11 -10.59 3.62
C ARG A 246 -20.75 -9.91 3.74
N VAL A 247 -20.06 -9.79 2.61
CA VAL A 247 -18.76 -9.11 2.50
C VAL A 247 -18.93 -7.81 1.72
N LEU A 248 -18.44 -6.70 2.27
CA LEU A 248 -18.28 -5.45 1.54
C LEU A 248 -16.81 -5.29 1.14
N ALA A 249 -16.52 -5.23 -0.16
CA ALA A 249 -15.17 -4.99 -0.66
C ALA A 249 -15.02 -3.56 -1.19
N VAL A 250 -14.06 -2.81 -0.65
CA VAL A 250 -13.67 -1.46 -1.09
C VAL A 250 -12.36 -1.59 -1.85
N ILE A 251 -12.42 -1.45 -3.18
CA ILE A 251 -11.32 -1.80 -4.07
C ILE A 251 -11.09 -0.67 -5.07
N ASP A 252 -9.81 -0.40 -5.38
CA ASP A 252 -9.46 0.46 -6.50
C ASP A 252 -10.16 0.02 -7.78
N VAL A 253 -10.90 0.95 -8.41
CA VAL A 253 -11.75 0.65 -9.57
C VAL A 253 -10.99 -0.03 -10.71
N MET A 254 -9.68 0.21 -10.82
CA MET A 254 -8.83 -0.37 -11.85
C MET A 254 -8.47 -1.84 -11.65
N ARG A 255 -8.64 -2.35 -10.43
CA ARG A 255 -8.39 -3.75 -10.08
C ARG A 255 -9.68 -4.58 -10.13
N VAL A 256 -10.84 -3.93 -10.03
CA VAL A 256 -12.15 -4.61 -10.01
C VAL A 256 -12.33 -5.61 -11.17
N PRO A 257 -12.03 -5.29 -12.45
CA PRO A 257 -12.27 -6.24 -13.54
C PRO A 257 -11.46 -7.54 -13.42
N GLY A 258 -10.16 -7.44 -13.14
CA GLY A 258 -9.29 -8.61 -13.00
C GLY A 258 -9.58 -9.40 -11.73
N MET A 259 -9.82 -8.69 -10.62
CA MET A 259 -10.23 -9.32 -9.36
C MET A 259 -11.53 -10.11 -9.52
N LEU A 260 -12.56 -9.56 -10.18
CA LEU A 260 -13.82 -10.28 -10.42
C LEU A 260 -13.62 -11.53 -11.32
N GLU A 261 -12.73 -11.47 -12.31
CA GLU A 261 -12.39 -12.63 -13.14
C GLU A 261 -11.76 -13.75 -12.30
N HIS A 262 -10.84 -13.39 -11.40
CA HIS A 262 -10.21 -14.34 -10.49
C HIS A 262 -11.20 -14.88 -9.45
N LEU A 263 -12.04 -14.02 -8.86
CA LEU A 263 -13.03 -14.40 -7.86
C LEU A 263 -14.05 -15.40 -8.42
N ALA A 264 -14.50 -15.20 -9.66
CA ALA A 264 -15.40 -16.15 -10.32
C ALA A 264 -14.77 -17.54 -10.49
N LYS A 265 -13.45 -17.64 -10.66
CA LYS A 265 -12.72 -18.92 -10.73
C LYS A 265 -12.60 -19.56 -9.35
N GLU A 266 -12.26 -18.78 -8.32
CA GLU A 266 -12.14 -19.24 -6.93
C GLU A 266 -13.46 -19.76 -6.36
N MET A 267 -14.59 -19.18 -6.78
CA MET A 267 -15.93 -19.59 -6.35
C MET A 267 -16.51 -20.77 -7.14
N ALA A 268 -15.89 -21.11 -8.28
CA ALA A 268 -16.28 -22.26 -9.10
C ALA A 268 -15.47 -23.53 -8.80
N ALA A 269 -14.34 -23.39 -8.09
CA ALA A 269 -13.49 -24.47 -7.62
C ALA A 269 -14.02 -25.09 -6.32
#